data_AF-A0A428XD37-F1
#
_entry.id   AF-A0A428XD37-F1
#
_cell.length_a   1.000
_cell.length_b   1.000
_cell.length_c   1.000
_cell.angle_alpha   90.00
_cell.angle_beta   90.00
_cell.angle_gamma   90.00
#
_symmetry.space_group_name_H-M   'P 1'
#
loop_
_entity.id
_entity.type
_entity.pdbx_description
1 polymer ?
#
loop_
_entity_poly.entity_id
_entity_poly.type
_entity_poly.pdbx_seq_one_letter_code
_entity_poly.pdbx_strand_id
1 'polypeptide(L)'
;MIVNLTPHPLHIYPPDTPDRIVVGSIAPLRVLPPSAQHPPARLGHQVIGEQLIDDDIPVALVAFGPREGQVSDLPEPRAGTWYVVSLVVGLAAVHRDDLLVLHEYVRDLDGHVIGSRMLARPAAAAAPALTAPAQAPTAEAAASRPDRAKPWCNYAIHRTTSSRRAAGSRTGKIPHGVSKRRWLHHNGEWWYQRQVLAAAPA
;
A
#
# COMPACT_ATOMS: atom_id res chain seq x y z
N MET A 1 25.88 -12.35 1.42
CA MET A 1 25.12 -13.18 2.39
C MET A 1 23.81 -12.47 2.72
N ILE A 2 22.70 -13.19 2.89
CA ILE A 2 21.41 -12.61 3.29
C ILE A 2 21.08 -13.13 4.69
N VAL A 3 20.75 -12.23 5.62
CA VAL A 3 20.40 -12.53 7.01
C VAL A 3 18.96 -12.09 7.26
N ASN A 4 18.12 -12.98 7.77
CA ASN A 4 16.73 -12.69 8.06
C ASN A 4 16.58 -12.16 9.50
N LEU A 5 16.22 -10.88 9.65
CA LEU A 5 15.93 -10.24 10.93
C LEU A 5 14.42 -10.15 11.20
N THR A 6 13.63 -11.02 10.58
CA THR A 6 12.20 -11.19 10.87
C THR A 6 11.99 -12.44 11.74
N PRO A 7 10.88 -12.53 12.51
CA PRO A 7 10.70 -13.63 13.47
C PRO A 7 10.36 -14.99 12.83
N HIS A 8 10.02 -15.02 11.54
CA HIS A 8 9.57 -16.25 10.86
C HIS A 8 10.44 -16.56 9.64
N PRO A 9 10.52 -17.84 9.23
CA PRO A 9 11.16 -18.22 7.98
C PRO A 9 10.57 -17.46 6.80
N LEU A 10 11.44 -16.98 5.90
CA LEU A 10 11.02 -16.31 4.68
C LEU A 10 11.14 -17.25 3.50
N HIS A 11 10.02 -17.49 2.82
CA HIS A 11 9.99 -18.25 1.58
C HIS A 11 10.11 -17.31 0.39
N ILE A 12 11.16 -17.51 -0.41
CA ILE A 12 11.36 -16.80 -1.68
C ILE A 12 10.90 -17.72 -2.80
N TYR A 13 9.83 -17.35 -3.47
CA TYR A 13 9.21 -18.13 -4.54
C TYR A 13 9.74 -17.72 -5.93
N PRO A 14 9.59 -18.59 -6.94
CA PRO A 14 9.84 -18.23 -8.33
C PRO A 14 9.08 -16.95 -8.77
N PRO A 15 9.67 -16.08 -9.61
CA PRO A 15 9.04 -14.83 -10.06
C PRO A 15 7.71 -15.00 -10.81
N ASP A 16 7.47 -16.17 -11.39
CA ASP A 16 6.25 -16.53 -12.11
C ASP A 16 5.19 -17.19 -11.21
N THR A 17 5.47 -17.33 -9.90
CA THR A 17 4.51 -17.86 -8.92
C THR A 17 3.24 -17.01 -8.91
N PRO A 18 2.04 -17.61 -8.98
CA PRO A 18 0.80 -16.84 -8.85
C PRO A 18 0.68 -16.12 -7.50
N ASP A 19 -0.08 -15.03 -7.45
CA ASP A 19 -0.31 -14.27 -6.20
C ASP A 19 -0.91 -15.13 -5.08
N ARG A 20 -1.67 -16.18 -5.44
CA ARG A 20 -2.25 -17.15 -4.52
C ARG A 20 -1.97 -18.56 -5.00
N ILE A 21 -1.54 -19.41 -4.08
CA ILE A 21 -1.25 -20.82 -4.35
C ILE A 21 -1.83 -21.72 -3.27
N VAL A 22 -2.00 -23.00 -3.58
CA VAL A 22 -2.15 -24.03 -2.56
C VAL A 22 -0.80 -24.22 -1.89
N VAL A 23 -0.75 -24.22 -0.55
CA VAL A 23 0.51 -24.40 0.18
C VAL A 23 1.17 -25.73 -0.22
N GLY A 24 2.46 -25.69 -0.58
CA GLY A 24 3.21 -26.85 -1.05
C GLY A 24 3.06 -27.19 -2.53
N SER A 25 2.16 -26.54 -3.28
CA SER A 25 2.01 -26.77 -4.73
C SER A 25 3.19 -26.24 -5.55
N ILE A 26 3.90 -25.24 -5.03
CA ILE A 26 5.11 -24.67 -5.62
C ILE A 26 6.17 -24.64 -4.52
N ALA A 27 7.38 -25.11 -4.85
CA ALA A 27 8.50 -25.08 -3.92
C ALA A 27 9.17 -23.69 -3.95
N PRO A 28 9.56 -23.13 -2.78
CA PRO A 28 10.33 -21.91 -2.76
C PRO A 28 11.75 -22.15 -3.32
N LEU A 29 12.29 -21.16 -4.04
CA LEU A 29 13.69 -21.11 -4.46
C LEU A 29 14.65 -21.11 -3.26
N ARG A 30 14.23 -20.46 -2.17
CA ARG A 30 15.01 -20.39 -0.94
C ARG A 30 14.10 -20.21 0.27
N VAL A 31 14.49 -20.84 1.37
CA VAL A 31 13.96 -20.57 2.71
C VAL A 31 15.04 -19.89 3.53
N LEU A 32 14.79 -18.68 4.02
CA LEU A 32 15.70 -17.95 4.89
C LEU A 32 15.21 -18.09 6.34
N PRO A 33 15.85 -18.94 7.17
CA PRO A 33 15.46 -19.07 8.58
C PRO A 33 15.75 -17.75 9.32
N PRO A 34 15.02 -17.45 10.40
CA PRO A 34 15.36 -16.33 11.29
C PRO A 34 16.83 -16.41 11.72
N SER A 35 17.47 -15.25 11.86
CA SER A 35 18.85 -15.17 12.34
C SER A 35 18.97 -15.82 13.71
N ALA A 36 19.94 -16.73 13.86
CA ALA A 36 20.30 -17.28 15.17
C ALA A 36 21.20 -16.34 15.98
N GLN A 37 21.84 -15.36 15.32
CA GLN A 37 22.84 -14.47 15.93
C GLN A 37 22.27 -13.12 16.35
N HIS A 38 21.13 -12.74 15.79
CA HIS A 38 20.52 -11.43 16.01
C HIS A 38 19.03 -11.60 16.32
N PRO A 39 18.50 -10.88 17.33
CA PRO A 39 17.07 -10.84 17.54
C PRO A 39 16.37 -10.21 16.32
N PRO A 40 15.06 -10.47 16.12
CA PRO A 40 14.30 -9.83 15.08
C PRO A 40 14.30 -8.30 15.23
N ALA A 41 14.63 -7.58 14.15
CA ALA A 41 14.59 -6.13 14.16
C ALA A 41 13.15 -5.64 14.40
N ARG A 42 13.00 -4.58 15.20
CA ARG A 42 11.71 -4.01 15.58
C ARG A 42 11.76 -2.50 15.50
N LEU A 43 10.66 -1.92 15.04
CA LEU A 43 10.46 -0.50 15.23
C LEU A 43 10.01 -0.29 16.69
N GLY A 44 10.81 0.43 17.46
CA GLY A 44 10.45 0.83 18.82
C GLY A 44 9.15 1.64 18.84
N HIS A 45 8.45 1.60 19.96
CA HIS A 45 7.31 2.46 20.19
C HIS A 45 7.23 2.87 21.66
N GLN A 46 6.68 4.06 21.90
CA GLN A 46 6.43 4.58 23.24
C GLN A 46 5.06 5.25 23.27
N VAL A 47 4.21 4.84 24.22
CA VAL A 47 2.97 5.57 24.51
C VAL A 47 3.35 6.92 25.13
N ILE A 48 2.90 8.00 24.51
CA ILE A 48 3.18 9.39 24.91
C ILE A 48 1.90 10.15 25.31
N GLY A 49 0.76 9.49 25.25
CA GLY A 49 -0.52 10.04 25.67
C GLY A 49 -1.65 9.05 25.43
N GLU A 50 -2.82 9.37 25.98
CA GLU A 50 -4.04 8.58 25.83
C GLU A 50 -5.22 9.55 25.67
N GLN A 51 -6.20 9.16 24.86
CA GLN A 51 -7.46 9.89 24.71
C GLN A 51 -8.60 8.90 24.44
N LEU A 52 -9.83 9.36 24.65
CA LEU A 52 -11.04 8.65 24.22
C LEU A 52 -11.58 9.33 22.95
N ILE A 53 -11.96 8.54 21.96
CA ILE A 53 -12.82 8.98 20.85
C ILE A 53 -14.24 8.52 21.17
N ASP A 54 -15.23 9.38 20.94
CA ASP A 54 -16.66 9.11 21.21
C ASP A 54 -16.94 8.65 22.67
N ASP A 55 -16.15 9.15 23.62
CA ASP A 55 -16.22 8.88 25.08
C ASP A 55 -15.96 7.43 25.53
N ASP A 56 -15.78 6.46 24.62
CA ASP A 56 -15.61 5.04 24.98
C ASP A 56 -14.52 4.27 24.21
N ILE A 57 -13.95 4.84 23.14
CA ILE A 57 -12.90 4.19 22.35
C ILE A 57 -11.51 4.64 22.83
N PRO A 58 -10.71 3.79 23.52
CA PRO A 58 -9.37 4.14 23.94
C PRO A 58 -8.42 4.25 22.76
N VAL A 59 -7.73 5.38 22.68
CA VAL A 59 -6.70 5.66 21.66
C VAL A 59 -5.42 6.08 22.36
N ALA A 60 -4.39 5.24 22.24
CA ALA A 60 -3.04 5.59 22.65
C ALA A 60 -2.40 6.49 21.57
N LEU A 61 -1.85 7.62 22.00
CA LEU A 61 -0.92 8.40 21.20
C LEU A 61 0.46 7.75 21.33
N VAL A 62 0.95 7.16 20.24
CA VAL A 62 2.18 6.39 20.23
C VAL A 62 3.23 7.07 19.36
N ALA A 63 4.38 7.39 19.95
CA ALA A 63 5.57 7.74 19.20
C ALA A 63 6.18 6.44 18.64
N PHE A 64 6.20 6.32 17.32
CA PHE A 64 6.89 5.23 16.64
C PHE A 64 8.28 5.66 16.25
N GLY A 65 9.19 4.73 16.44
CA GLY A 65 10.59 4.98 16.33
C GLY A 65 11.30 4.83 17.67
N PRO A 66 12.61 4.87 17.62
CA PRO A 66 13.48 4.74 18.78
C PRO A 66 13.45 5.97 19.68
N ARG A 67 13.75 5.74 20.97
CA ARG A 67 13.90 6.80 21.98
C ARG A 67 14.91 7.90 21.58
N GLU A 68 15.74 7.67 20.56
CA GLU A 68 16.84 8.56 20.11
C GLU A 68 17.10 8.57 18.57
N GLY A 69 16.18 8.09 17.73
CA GLY A 69 16.34 8.14 16.25
C GLY A 69 16.93 6.91 15.52
N GLN A 70 17.41 5.84 16.17
CA GLN A 70 17.80 4.55 15.51
C GLN A 70 16.94 3.29 15.79
N VAL A 71 16.42 2.59 14.78
CA VAL A 71 15.64 1.33 14.93
C VAL A 71 16.33 0.37 15.92
N SER A 72 15.60 -0.14 16.92
CA SER A 72 16.19 -1.05 17.91
C SER A 72 16.59 -2.38 17.26
N ASP A 73 17.70 -2.94 17.73
CA ASP A 73 18.19 -4.28 17.35
C ASP A 73 18.58 -4.45 15.87
N LEU A 74 18.84 -3.35 15.16
CA LEU A 74 19.38 -3.40 13.81
C LEU A 74 20.92 -3.50 13.85
N PRO A 75 21.54 -4.58 13.35
CA PRO A 75 22.99 -4.69 13.29
C PRO A 75 23.61 -3.60 12.41
N GLU A 76 24.87 -3.25 12.71
CA GLU A 76 25.67 -2.36 11.86
C GLU A 76 25.84 -2.93 10.45
N PRO A 77 25.92 -2.07 9.40
CA PRO A 77 26.16 -2.53 8.04
C PRO A 77 27.47 -3.32 7.94
N ARG A 78 27.42 -4.45 7.24
CA ARG A 78 28.62 -5.26 6.96
C ARG A 78 28.75 -5.50 5.47
N ALA A 79 29.93 -5.21 4.92
CA ALA A 79 30.22 -5.42 3.50
C ALA A 79 29.85 -6.85 3.05
N GLY A 80 29.15 -6.95 1.92
CA GLY A 80 28.68 -8.22 1.37
C GLY A 80 27.52 -8.89 2.14
N THR A 81 26.93 -8.22 3.14
CA THR A 81 25.79 -8.71 3.91
C THR A 81 24.56 -7.85 3.63
N TRP A 82 23.42 -8.52 3.46
CA TRP A 82 22.11 -7.90 3.34
C TRP A 82 21.23 -8.36 4.49
N TYR A 83 20.51 -7.45 5.12
CA TYR A 83 19.58 -7.77 6.21
C TYR A 83 18.14 -7.65 5.72
N VAL A 84 17.37 -8.73 5.83
CA VAL A 84 15.94 -8.72 5.55
C VAL A 84 15.18 -8.32 6.80
N VAL A 85 14.40 -7.25 6.72
CA VAL A 85 13.64 -6.67 7.83
C VAL A 85 12.15 -6.56 7.46
N SER A 86 11.31 -6.22 8.43
CA SER A 86 9.92 -5.86 8.14
C SER A 86 9.85 -4.54 7.36
N LEU A 87 8.77 -4.33 6.60
CA LEU A 87 8.60 -3.11 5.80
C LEU A 87 8.70 -1.84 6.67
N VAL A 88 8.09 -1.83 7.86
CA VAL A 88 8.12 -0.67 8.76
C VAL A 88 9.53 -0.31 9.24
N VAL A 89 10.38 -1.32 9.50
CA VAL A 89 11.78 -1.10 9.85
C VAL A 89 12.55 -0.56 8.65
N GLY A 90 12.37 -1.17 7.47
CA GLY A 90 13.02 -0.72 6.24
C GLY A 90 12.67 0.73 5.87
N LEU A 91 11.41 1.14 6.08
CA LEU A 91 10.96 2.52 5.85
C LEU A 91 11.50 3.51 6.90
N ALA A 92 11.66 3.08 8.15
CA ALA A 92 12.28 3.91 9.19
C ALA A 92 13.80 4.10 8.96
N ALA A 93 14.43 3.21 8.20
CA ALA A 93 15.86 3.20 7.94
C ALA A 93 16.19 3.31 6.43
N VAL A 94 15.43 4.10 5.66
CA VAL A 94 15.64 4.29 4.20
C VAL A 94 17.03 4.82 3.81
N HIS A 95 17.81 5.32 4.76
CA HIS A 95 19.20 5.75 4.56
C HIS A 95 20.19 4.57 4.53
N ARG A 96 19.76 3.36 4.94
CA ARG A 96 20.58 2.15 4.94
C ARG A 96 20.47 1.43 3.61
N ASP A 97 21.60 1.26 2.94
CA ASP A 97 21.66 0.62 1.62
C ASP A 97 21.75 -0.91 1.66
N ASP A 98 21.91 -1.50 2.84
CA ASP A 98 22.08 -2.94 3.08
C ASP A 98 20.79 -3.65 3.53
N LEU A 99 19.66 -2.92 3.59
CA LEU A 99 18.37 -3.46 4.01
C LEU A 99 17.51 -3.91 2.84
N LEU A 100 16.85 -5.05 3.04
CA LEU A 100 15.86 -5.61 2.14
C LEU A 100 14.54 -5.82 2.87
N VAL A 101 13.43 -5.71 2.15
CA VAL A 101 12.08 -6.04 2.62
C VAL A 101 11.42 -6.98 1.64
N LEU A 102 10.43 -7.75 2.11
CA LEU A 102 9.61 -8.56 1.21
C LEU A 102 8.84 -7.68 0.21
N HIS A 103 8.77 -8.12 -1.04
CA HIS A 103 8.02 -7.46 -2.10
C HIS A 103 7.37 -8.46 -3.05
N GLU A 104 6.19 -8.14 -3.58
CA GLU A 104 5.33 -9.08 -4.30
C GLU A 104 5.04 -10.35 -3.49
N TYR A 105 4.18 -10.19 -2.49
CA TYR A 105 3.80 -11.27 -1.58
C TYR A 105 3.07 -12.40 -2.31
N VAL A 106 3.43 -13.64 -1.95
CA VAL A 106 2.67 -14.85 -2.28
C VAL A 106 1.79 -15.20 -1.09
N ARG A 107 0.53 -15.52 -1.35
CA ARG A 107 -0.46 -15.87 -0.33
C ARG A 107 -0.99 -17.28 -0.50
N ASP A 108 -1.50 -17.85 0.58
CA ASP A 108 -2.35 -19.03 0.48
C ASP A 108 -3.76 -18.67 -0.02
N LEU A 109 -4.64 -19.67 -0.13
CA LEU A 109 -6.01 -19.47 -0.59
C LEU A 109 -6.87 -18.69 0.42
N ASP A 110 -6.52 -18.76 1.72
CA ASP A 110 -7.18 -18.04 2.81
C ASP A 110 -6.71 -16.58 2.92
N GLY A 111 -5.64 -16.22 2.21
CA GLY A 111 -5.09 -14.87 2.11
C GLY A 111 -3.92 -14.59 3.05
N HIS A 112 -3.45 -15.57 3.83
CA HIS A 112 -2.25 -15.43 4.64
C HIS A 112 -1.03 -15.27 3.75
N VAL A 113 -0.10 -14.38 4.14
CA VAL A 113 1.18 -14.24 3.46
C VAL A 113 2.04 -15.44 3.81
N ILE A 114 2.49 -16.18 2.79
CA ILE A 114 3.34 -17.37 2.94
C ILE A 114 4.75 -17.19 2.39
N GLY A 115 5.01 -16.07 1.71
CA GLY A 115 6.32 -15.75 1.15
C GLY A 115 6.26 -14.56 0.20
N SER A 116 7.27 -14.46 -0.67
CA SER A 116 7.42 -13.37 -1.63
C SER A 116 8.13 -13.82 -2.90
N ARG A 117 7.85 -13.18 -4.02
CA ARG A 117 8.56 -13.38 -5.30
C ARG A 117 9.83 -12.56 -5.42
N MET A 118 9.86 -11.42 -4.72
CA MET A 118 10.94 -10.46 -4.82
C MET A 118 11.29 -9.87 -3.45
N LEU A 119 12.50 -9.32 -3.35
CA LEU A 119 12.90 -8.44 -2.26
C LEU A 119 13.05 -7.03 -2.82
N ALA A 120 12.63 -6.03 -2.07
CA ALA A 120 12.83 -4.63 -2.41
C ALA A 120 13.86 -4.00 -1.47
N ARG A 121 14.61 -3.03 -1.99
CA ARG A 121 15.37 -2.07 -1.17
C ARG A 121 14.49 -0.84 -0.97
N PRO A 122 14.12 -0.50 0.28
CA PRO A 122 13.46 0.76 0.57
C PRO A 122 14.33 1.93 0.12
N ALA A 123 13.74 2.93 -0.53
CA ALA A 123 14.42 4.16 -0.88
C ALA A 123 13.52 5.33 -0.47
N ALA A 124 14.13 6.43 -0.05
CA ALA A 124 13.40 7.68 0.03
C ALA A 124 12.87 7.99 -1.37
N ALA A 125 11.57 8.30 -1.47
CA ALA A 125 11.07 8.85 -2.71
C ALA A 125 11.89 10.11 -3.01
N ALA A 126 12.52 10.17 -4.19
CA ALA A 126 12.91 11.46 -4.71
C ALA A 126 11.63 12.29 -4.72
N ALA A 127 11.60 13.42 -4.01
CA ALA A 127 10.48 14.32 -4.11
C ALA A 127 10.25 14.52 -5.62
N PRO A 128 9.07 14.17 -6.18
CA PRO A 128 8.79 14.62 -7.51
C PRO A 128 8.96 16.13 -7.41
N ALA A 129 9.85 16.70 -8.23
CA ALA A 129 9.90 18.15 -8.36
C ALA A 129 8.44 18.54 -8.61
N LEU A 130 7.82 19.19 -7.63
CA LEU A 130 6.55 19.86 -7.79
C LEU A 130 6.85 20.95 -8.82
N THR A 131 6.87 20.54 -10.08
CA THR A 131 6.86 21.44 -11.20
C THR A 131 5.47 22.01 -11.10
N ALA A 132 5.36 23.15 -10.43
CA ALA A 132 4.16 23.95 -10.45
C ALA A 132 3.71 24.00 -11.92
N PRO A 133 2.43 23.75 -12.23
CA PRO A 133 1.97 23.98 -13.59
C PRO A 133 2.37 25.39 -13.97
N ALA A 134 3.11 25.52 -15.08
CA ALA A 134 3.52 26.81 -15.61
C ALA A 134 2.30 27.73 -15.57
N GLN A 135 2.41 28.86 -14.86
CA GLN A 135 1.35 29.84 -14.80
C GLN A 135 1.02 30.23 -16.25
N ALA A 136 -0.19 29.90 -16.68
CA ALA A 136 -0.68 30.32 -17.98
C ALA A 136 -0.66 31.86 -18.01
N PRO A 137 -0.23 32.49 -19.11
CA PRO A 137 -0.19 33.95 -19.21
C PRO A 137 -1.59 34.53 -18.96
N THR A 138 -1.64 35.54 -18.09
CA THR A 138 -2.83 36.31 -17.75
C THR A 138 -3.33 37.11 -18.95
N ALA A 139 -4.62 36.87 -19.23
CA ALA A 139 -5.62 37.59 -20.03
C ALA A 139 -5.25 38.91 -20.74
N GLU A 140 -5.50 38.96 -22.05
CA GLU A 140 -6.20 40.10 -22.66
C GLU A 140 -6.91 39.68 -23.98
N ALA A 141 -8.23 39.50 -23.91
CA ALA A 141 -9.22 39.75 -24.96
C ALA A 141 -10.58 39.19 -24.50
N ALA A 142 -11.31 40.02 -23.75
CA ALA A 142 -12.71 39.79 -23.43
C ALA A 142 -13.58 40.17 -24.62
N ALA A 143 -14.25 39.22 -25.27
CA ALA A 143 -15.56 39.44 -25.88
C ALA A 143 -16.27 38.12 -26.18
N SER A 144 -17.54 38.06 -25.78
CA SER A 144 -18.57 37.04 -26.07
C SER A 144 -18.55 35.74 -25.22
N ARG A 145 -19.41 35.75 -24.20
CA ARG A 145 -20.13 34.57 -23.66
C ARG A 145 -21.43 34.42 -24.49
N PRO A 146 -22.06 33.23 -24.61
CA PRO A 146 -22.46 32.47 -23.43
C PRO A 146 -22.36 30.93 -23.51
N ASP A 147 -22.24 30.40 -22.30
CA ASP A 147 -22.78 29.14 -21.78
C ASP A 147 -22.16 27.77 -22.12
N ARG A 148 -22.02 27.02 -21.02
CA ARG A 148 -21.77 25.58 -20.83
C ARG A 148 -20.36 24.99 -20.96
N ALA A 149 -19.95 24.48 -19.79
CA ALA A 149 -19.07 23.33 -19.53
C ALA A 149 -17.56 23.52 -19.76
N LYS A 150 -16.87 23.94 -18.69
CA LYS A 150 -15.44 23.69 -18.49
C LYS A 150 -15.17 22.22 -18.08
N PRO A 151 -13.92 21.76 -18.24
CA PRO A 151 -13.57 20.43 -18.75
C PRO A 151 -13.35 19.40 -17.64
N TRP A 152 -13.55 18.13 -17.98
CA TRP A 152 -13.05 17.02 -17.15
C TRP A 152 -11.55 16.84 -17.41
N CYS A 153 -10.76 16.89 -16.34
CA CYS A 153 -9.40 16.39 -16.33
C CYS A 153 -9.37 14.86 -16.48
N ASN A 154 -8.36 14.40 -17.21
CA ASN A 154 -8.08 13.02 -17.55
C ASN A 154 -7.53 12.19 -16.35
N TYR A 155 -7.98 10.93 -16.32
CA TYR A 155 -7.35 9.69 -15.81
C TYR A 155 -7.07 9.43 -14.31
N ALA A 156 -7.69 8.34 -13.81
CA ALA A 156 -6.97 7.16 -13.32
C ALA A 156 -7.87 5.91 -13.48
N ILE A 157 -7.50 4.99 -14.39
CA ILE A 157 -8.17 3.70 -14.59
C ILE A 157 -7.54 2.69 -13.62
N HIS A 158 -8.32 2.14 -12.69
CA HIS A 158 -7.91 0.94 -11.96
C HIS A 158 -8.54 -0.29 -12.62
N ARG A 159 -7.69 -1.18 -13.11
CA ARG A 159 -8.05 -2.46 -13.71
C ARG A 159 -8.25 -3.46 -12.57
N THR A 160 -9.48 -3.93 -12.34
CA THR A 160 -9.73 -5.11 -11.50
C THR A 160 -10.65 -6.06 -12.24
N THR A 161 -10.08 -7.15 -12.75
CA THR A 161 -10.83 -8.28 -13.28
C THR A 161 -11.43 -9.06 -12.11
N SER A 162 -12.73 -8.93 -11.87
CA SER A 162 -13.46 -9.92 -11.08
C SER A 162 -14.54 -10.56 -11.95
N SER A 163 -14.21 -11.74 -12.46
CA SER A 163 -15.19 -12.65 -13.01
C SER A 163 -16.03 -13.21 -11.87
N ARG A 164 -17.34 -12.96 -11.86
CA ARG A 164 -18.32 -13.96 -11.45
C ARG A 164 -19.70 -13.63 -11.99
N ARG A 165 -20.18 -14.50 -12.88
CA ARG A 165 -21.59 -14.77 -13.11
C ARG A 165 -22.16 -15.41 -11.85
N ALA A 166 -23.27 -14.90 -11.32
CA ALA A 166 -24.55 -15.61 -11.24
C ALA A 166 -25.57 -14.82 -10.39
N ALA A 167 -26.65 -14.45 -11.08
CA ALA A 167 -28.03 -14.18 -10.69
C ALA A 167 -28.42 -14.17 -9.19
N GLY A 168 -29.10 -13.08 -8.80
CA GLY A 168 -29.91 -13.01 -7.58
C GLY A 168 -30.46 -11.61 -7.33
N SER A 169 -31.64 -11.30 -7.88
CA SER A 169 -32.34 -10.04 -7.65
C SER A 169 -32.85 -9.95 -6.19
N ARG A 170 -32.42 -8.94 -5.43
CA ARG A 170 -33.13 -8.48 -4.25
C ARG A 170 -33.20 -6.96 -4.23
N THR A 171 -34.41 -6.44 -4.45
CA THR A 171 -34.79 -5.04 -4.24
C THR A 171 -34.95 -4.78 -2.74
N GLY A 172 -33.97 -4.10 -2.14
CA GLY A 172 -34.08 -3.50 -0.81
C GLY A 172 -34.05 -1.98 -0.93
N LYS A 173 -35.02 -1.29 -0.31
CA LYS A 173 -35.09 0.18 -0.21
C LYS A 173 -33.89 0.70 0.58
N ILE A 174 -33.23 1.76 0.10
CA ILE A 174 -32.12 2.45 0.78
C ILE A 174 -32.59 3.87 1.17
N PRO A 175 -32.44 4.34 2.43
CA PRO A 175 -32.73 5.72 2.82
C PRO A 175 -31.65 6.71 2.37
N HIS A 176 -31.98 8.01 2.44
CA HIS A 176 -31.31 9.14 1.77
C HIS A 176 -29.81 9.31 2.04
N GLY A 177 -29.07 9.40 0.93
CA GLY A 177 -27.62 9.66 0.80
C GLY A 177 -27.17 9.27 -0.62
N VAL A 178 -27.47 10.11 -1.61
CA VAL A 178 -27.52 9.70 -3.04
C VAL A 178 -26.11 9.48 -3.63
N SER A 179 -25.59 8.25 -3.51
CA SER A 179 -24.61 7.75 -4.49
C SER A 179 -25.36 7.06 -5.62
N LYS A 180 -25.39 7.66 -6.82
CA LYS A 180 -25.84 6.93 -8.02
C LYS A 180 -24.72 5.97 -8.44
N ARG A 181 -25.01 4.68 -8.46
CA ARG A 181 -24.13 3.64 -8.99
C ARG A 181 -24.66 3.22 -10.36
N ARG A 182 -23.80 3.29 -11.38
CA ARG A 182 -24.14 2.86 -12.74
C ARG A 182 -23.12 1.83 -13.20
N TRP A 183 -23.63 0.67 -13.60
CA TRP A 183 -22.85 -0.33 -14.32
C TRP A 183 -22.97 -0.04 -15.81
N LEU A 184 -21.83 -0.02 -16.50
CA LEU A 184 -21.76 0.17 -17.95
C LEU A 184 -21.18 -1.08 -18.59
N HIS A 185 -21.72 -1.50 -19.72
CA HIS A 185 -21.23 -2.65 -20.48
C HIS A 185 -20.74 -2.20 -21.85
N HIS A 186 -19.47 -2.39 -22.15
CA HIS A 186 -18.84 -2.01 -23.41
C HIS A 186 -17.75 -3.03 -23.77
N ASN A 187 -17.73 -3.49 -25.02
CA ASN A 187 -16.80 -4.50 -25.55
C ASN A 187 -16.65 -5.78 -24.70
N GLY A 188 -17.76 -6.28 -24.14
CA GLY A 188 -17.78 -7.52 -23.35
C GLY A 188 -17.29 -7.38 -21.91
N GLU A 189 -16.97 -6.15 -21.46
CA GLU A 189 -16.49 -5.86 -20.12
C GLU A 189 -17.48 -4.99 -19.33
N TRP A 190 -17.53 -5.22 -18.01
CA TRP A 190 -18.34 -4.48 -17.07
C TRP A 190 -17.51 -3.40 -16.36
N TRP A 191 -18.01 -2.17 -16.40
CA TRP A 191 -17.37 -1.00 -15.83
C TRP A 191 -18.20 -0.47 -14.67
N TYR A 192 -17.53 -0.07 -13.58
CA TYR A 192 -18.16 0.51 -12.41
C TYR A 192 -17.89 2.02 -12.35
N GLN A 193 -18.95 2.82 -12.34
CA GLN A 193 -18.84 4.27 -12.15
C GLN A 193 -19.53 4.67 -10.84
N ARG A 194 -18.76 5.26 -9.91
CA ARG A 194 -19.28 5.88 -8.69
C ARG A 194 -19.27 7.39 -8.84
N GLN A 195 -20.45 8.01 -8.74
CA GLN A 195 -20.58 9.46 -8.68
C GLN A 195 -20.67 9.87 -7.21
N VAL A 196 -19.70 10.66 -6.72
CA VAL A 196 -19.76 11.27 -5.40
C VAL A 196 -20.24 12.71 -5.60
N LEU A 197 -21.42 13.03 -5.06
CA LEU A 197 -21.89 14.41 -5.02
C LEU A 197 -21.13 15.13 -3.91
N ALA A 198 -20.38 16.17 -4.25
CA ALA A 198 -19.82 17.07 -3.25
C ALA A 198 -20.97 17.78 -2.52
N ALA A 199 -20.94 17.76 -1.18
CA ALA A 199 -21.82 18.61 -0.38
C ALA A 199 -21.43 20.08 -0.61
N ALA A 200 -22.42 20.94 -0.85
CA ALA A 200 -22.19 22.38 -0.95
C ALA A 200 -21.75 22.92 0.42
N PRO A 201 -20.81 23.88 0.49
CA PRO A 201 -20.47 24.54 1.73
C PRO A 201 -21.67 25.35 2.26
N ALA A 202 -21.87 25.29 3.57
CA ALA A 202 -22.90 26.05 4.31
C ALA A 202 -22.57 27.55 4.38
#